data_AF-A0A7S3K721-F1
#
_entry.id   AF-A0A7S3K721-F1
#
_cell.length_a   1.000
_cell.length_b   1.000
_cell.length_c   1.000
_cell.angle_alpha   90.00
_cell.angle_beta   90.00
_cell.angle_gamma   90.00
#
_symmetry.space_group_name_H-M   'P 1'
#
loop_
_entity.id
_entity.type
_entity.pdbx_description
1 polymer ?
#
loop_
_entity_poly.entity_id
_entity_poly.type
_entity_poly.pdbx_seq_one_letter_code
_entity_poly.pdbx_strand_id
1 'polypeptide(L)'
;MIKDRSMIYLDIVKNYPCSFGKVTSKKERQTKNLCSQNLTYGEIVYSSIAEVFEFIKEEYGSFMKPGGTFIDLGSGIGKGVITGALLHEFEECLGVEILDDLYQK
;
A
#
# COMPACT_ATOMS: atom_id res chain seq x y z
N MET A 1 6.54 15.18 -13.16
CA MET A 1 6.39 14.97 -11.70
C MET A 1 5.93 13.56 -11.34
N ILE A 2 4.86 13.00 -11.92
CA ILE A 2 4.39 11.63 -11.58
C ILE A 2 5.35 10.51 -12.05
N LYS A 3 5.93 10.62 -13.26
CA LYS A 3 6.84 9.60 -13.84
C LYS A 3 8.11 9.35 -13.02
N ASP A 4 8.59 10.36 -12.30
CA ASP A 4 9.81 10.24 -11.49
C ASP A 4 9.54 9.42 -10.23
N ARG A 5 8.46 9.76 -9.50
CA ARG A 5 8.03 9.06 -8.30
C ARG A 5 7.61 7.61 -8.56
N SER A 6 7.05 7.29 -9.73
CA SER A 6 6.77 5.89 -10.09
C SER A 6 8.03 5.03 -10.24
N MET A 7 9.14 5.60 -10.71
CA MET A 7 10.41 4.86 -10.81
C MET A 7 11.03 4.65 -9.42
N ILE A 8 10.96 5.66 -8.56
CA ILE A 8 11.37 5.54 -7.14
C ILE A 8 10.55 4.44 -6.45
N TYR A 9 9.22 4.44 -6.64
CA TYR A 9 8.35 3.38 -6.13
C TYR A 9 8.81 2.00 -6.58
N LEU A 10 9.03 1.81 -7.89
CA LEU A 10 9.47 0.53 -8.45
C LEU A 10 10.80 0.08 -7.85
N ASP A 11 11.74 1.00 -7.62
CA ASP A 11 13.03 0.68 -7.01
C ASP A 11 12.90 0.25 -5.55
N ILE A 12 12.05 0.92 -4.76
CA ILE A 12 11.79 0.57 -3.35
C ILE A 12 11.18 -0.83 -3.24
N VAL A 13 10.20 -1.15 -4.10
CA VAL A 13 9.40 -2.38 -3.97
C VAL A 13 9.95 -3.56 -4.77
N LYS A 14 11.07 -3.40 -5.51
CA LYS A 14 11.60 -4.42 -6.44
C LYS A 14 11.85 -5.79 -5.81
N ASN A 15 12.25 -5.81 -4.53
CA ASN A 15 12.53 -7.04 -3.79
C ASN A 15 11.28 -7.68 -3.15
N TYR A 16 10.12 -7.05 -3.31
CA TYR A 16 8.85 -7.45 -2.72
C TYR A 16 7.80 -7.63 -3.82
N PRO A 17 7.92 -8.63 -4.71
CA PRO A 17 6.97 -8.83 -5.81
C PRO A 17 5.60 -9.32 -5.31
N CYS A 18 4.55 -9.16 -6.13
CA CYS A 18 3.20 -9.65 -5.83
C CYS A 18 3.14 -11.13 -5.44
N SER A 19 3.96 -11.94 -6.09
CA SER A 19 4.09 -13.37 -5.78
C SER A 19 4.51 -13.62 -4.33
N PHE A 20 5.38 -12.77 -3.77
CA PHE A 20 5.83 -12.88 -2.38
C PHE A 20 4.64 -12.74 -1.43
N GLY A 21 3.91 -11.62 -1.50
CA GLY A 21 2.74 -11.40 -0.63
C GLY A 21 1.66 -12.48 -0.78
N LYS A 22 1.42 -12.96 -2.00
CA LYS A 22 0.47 -14.06 -2.26
C LYS A 22 0.87 -15.36 -1.58
N VAL A 23 2.14 -15.74 -1.68
CA VAL A 23 2.65 -16.98 -1.07
C VAL A 23 2.61 -16.87 0.44
N THR A 24 3.07 -15.76 1.00
CA THR A 24 3.11 -15.51 2.44
C THR A 24 1.71 -15.52 3.06
N SER A 25 0.77 -14.73 2.51
CA SER A 25 -0.63 -14.72 2.94
C SER A 25 -1.27 -16.11 2.86
N LYS A 26 -1.04 -16.85 1.76
CA LYS A 26 -1.60 -18.19 1.62
C LYS A 26 -1.07 -19.13 2.70
N LYS A 27 0.24 -19.11 2.96
CA LYS A 27 0.88 -19.96 3.97
C LYS A 27 0.31 -19.68 5.35
N GLU A 28 0.28 -18.42 5.78
CA GLU A 28 -0.20 -18.04 7.10
C GLU A 28 -1.68 -18.41 7.29
N ARG A 29 -2.53 -18.14 6.29
CA ARG A 29 -3.94 -18.51 6.35
C ARG A 29 -4.15 -20.02 6.48
N GLN A 30 -3.35 -20.82 5.78
CA GLN A 30 -3.41 -22.27 5.91
C GLN A 30 -2.97 -22.73 7.31
N THR A 31 -1.90 -22.15 7.86
CA THR A 31 -1.43 -22.46 9.22
C THR A 31 -2.44 -22.07 10.30
N LYS A 32 -3.07 -20.90 10.17
CA LYS A 32 -4.04 -20.37 11.14
C LYS A 32 -5.49 -20.84 10.87
N ASN A 33 -5.72 -21.74 9.89
CA ASN A 33 -7.05 -22.18 9.44
C ASN A 33 -8.02 -21.03 9.12
N LEU A 34 -7.49 -19.95 8.53
CA LEU A 34 -8.25 -18.75 8.15
C LEU A 34 -8.83 -18.92 6.74
N CYS A 35 -10.05 -19.46 6.66
CA CYS A 35 -10.71 -19.77 5.39
C CYS A 35 -11.48 -18.60 4.75
N SER A 36 -11.48 -17.41 5.36
CA SER A 36 -12.20 -16.26 4.82
C SER A 36 -11.57 -15.73 3.52
N GLN A 37 -12.41 -15.38 2.55
CA GLN A 37 -11.97 -14.76 1.29
C GLN A 37 -11.42 -13.35 1.52
N ASN A 38 -11.85 -12.65 2.58
CA ASN A 38 -11.41 -11.29 2.93
C ASN A 38 -9.91 -11.17 3.25
N LEU A 39 -9.24 -12.30 3.46
CA LEU A 39 -7.81 -12.35 3.76
C LEU A 39 -6.97 -12.74 2.54
N THR A 40 -7.58 -12.79 1.36
CA THR A 40 -6.87 -13.07 0.11
C THR A 40 -6.07 -11.85 -0.30
N TYR A 41 -4.75 -12.01 -0.38
CA TYR A 41 -3.86 -10.92 -0.77
C TYR A 41 -4.06 -10.51 -2.24
N GLY A 42 -4.34 -9.22 -2.43
CA GLY A 42 -4.31 -8.50 -3.71
C GLY A 42 -3.34 -7.33 -3.64
N GLU A 43 -2.82 -6.90 -4.80
CA GLU A 43 -1.97 -5.71 -4.87
C GLU A 43 -2.64 -4.59 -5.66
N ILE A 44 -2.49 -3.38 -5.14
CA ILE A 44 -2.86 -2.15 -5.84
C ILE A 44 -1.68 -1.69 -6.69
N VAL A 45 -1.97 -1.17 -7.88
CA VAL A 45 -0.98 -0.57 -8.77
C VAL A 45 -0.78 0.90 -8.40
N TYR A 46 0.47 1.36 -8.38
CA TYR A 46 0.83 2.75 -8.03
C TYR A 46 -0.02 3.80 -8.75
N SER A 47 -0.24 3.63 -10.06
CA SER A 47 -1.01 4.58 -10.87
C SER A 47 -2.45 4.72 -10.40
N SER A 48 -3.08 3.63 -9.95
CA SER A 48 -4.47 3.66 -9.48
C SER A 48 -4.63 4.53 -8.23
N ILE A 49 -3.67 4.49 -7.29
CA ILE A 49 -3.70 5.37 -6.11
C ILE A 49 -3.39 6.81 -6.52
N ALA A 50 -2.42 7.00 -7.42
CA ALA A 50 -2.06 8.33 -7.91
C ALA A 50 -3.24 9.05 -8.59
N GLU A 51 -4.02 8.32 -9.39
CA GLU A 51 -5.24 8.83 -10.04
C GLU A 51 -6.31 9.23 -9.01
N VAL A 52 -6.52 8.41 -7.97
CA VAL A 52 -7.45 8.74 -6.88
C VAL A 52 -7.00 9.98 -6.11
N PHE A 53 -5.71 10.12 -5.84
CA PHE A 53 -5.17 11.30 -5.15
C PHE A 53 -5.34 12.58 -5.97
N GLU A 54 -5.08 12.52 -7.28
CA GLU A 54 -5.28 13.68 -8.15
C GLU A 54 -6.77 14.04 -8.22
N PHE A 55 -7.66 13.04 -8.36
CA PHE A 55 -9.11 13.28 -8.32
C PHE A 55 -9.55 13.97 -7.02
N ILE A 56 -9.11 13.47 -5.87
CA ILE A 56 -9.47 14.05 -4.56
C ILE A 56 -8.95 15.49 -4.44
N LYS A 57 -7.75 15.75 -4.95
CA LYS A 57 -7.16 17.09 -4.98
C LYS A 57 -7.92 18.04 -5.90
N GLU A 58 -8.28 17.62 -7.11
CA GLU A 58 -8.99 18.42 -8.10
C GLU A 58 -10.42 18.74 -7.66
N GLU A 59 -11.17 17.73 -7.21
CA GLU A 59 -12.59 17.88 -6.87
C GLU A 59 -12.83 18.58 -5.52
N TYR A 60 -11.94 18.34 -4.54
CA TYR A 60 -12.18 18.79 -3.16
C TYR A 60 -11.12 19.78 -2.66
N GLY A 61 -10.14 20.18 -3.48
CA GLY A 61 -9.07 21.08 -3.07
C GLY A 61 -8.21 20.53 -1.92
N SER A 62 -8.11 19.21 -1.83
CA SER A 62 -7.32 18.51 -0.79
C SER A 62 -5.83 18.46 -1.12
N PHE A 63 -4.98 18.09 -0.15
CA PHE A 63 -3.53 17.91 -0.34
C PHE A 63 -2.75 19.16 -0.79
N MET A 64 -3.33 20.35 -0.62
CA MET A 64 -2.74 21.63 -1.05
C MET A 64 -1.59 22.13 -0.14
N LYS A 65 -1.45 21.52 1.04
CA LYS A 65 -0.39 21.81 2.01
C LYS A 65 0.09 20.49 2.62
N PRO A 66 1.35 20.39 3.07
CA PRO A 66 1.85 19.23 3.80
C PRO A 66 1.05 19.00 5.09
N GLY A 67 1.02 17.75 5.56
CA GLY A 67 0.45 17.37 6.84
C GLY A 67 -0.54 16.20 6.78
N GLY A 68 -1.05 15.82 7.96
CA GLY A 68 -2.05 14.76 8.11
C GLY A 68 -1.48 13.35 8.09
N THR A 69 -2.36 12.37 8.24
CA THR A 69 -2.01 10.95 8.36
C THR A 69 -2.67 10.14 7.24
N PHE A 70 -1.86 9.35 6.53
CA PHE A 70 -2.36 8.34 5.60
C PHE A 70 -2.39 6.96 6.27
N ILE A 71 -3.53 6.27 6.21
CA ILE A 71 -3.71 4.95 6.82
C ILE A 71 -4.18 3.96 5.76
N ASP A 72 -3.41 2.90 5.53
CA ASP A 72 -3.73 1.79 4.64
C ASP A 72 -4.23 0.59 5.47
N LEU A 73 -5.54 0.30 5.36
CA LEU A 73 -6.19 -0.78 6.10
C LEU A 73 -6.17 -2.07 5.26
N GLY A 74 -5.53 -3.11 5.76
CA GLY A 74 -5.19 -4.30 4.97
C GLY A 74 -3.95 -4.05 4.10
N SER A 75 -2.92 -3.42 4.70
CA SER A 75 -1.75 -2.92 3.97
C SER A 75 -0.88 -4.03 3.35
N GLY A 76 -1.05 -5.28 3.80
CA GLY A 76 -0.23 -6.42 3.42
C GLY A 76 1.26 -6.12 3.55
N ILE A 77 2.01 -6.24 2.45
CA ILE A 77 3.46 -5.98 2.43
C ILE A 77 3.84 -4.48 2.37
N GLY A 78 2.88 -3.56 2.51
CA GLY A 78 3.11 -2.12 2.71
C GLY A 78 3.21 -1.26 1.45
N LYS A 79 2.94 -1.81 0.26
CA LYS A 79 3.05 -1.07 -1.02
C LYS A 79 2.11 0.14 -1.13
N GLY A 80 0.89 0.04 -0.60
CA GLY A 80 -0.05 1.15 -0.57
C GLY A 80 0.46 2.30 0.31
N VAL A 81 0.96 1.99 1.50
CA VAL A 81 1.62 2.94 2.41
C VAL A 81 2.77 3.70 1.73
N ILE A 82 3.68 2.98 1.07
CA ILE A 82 4.79 3.60 0.33
C ILE A 82 4.27 4.51 -0.80
N THR A 83 3.19 4.09 -1.48
CA THR A 83 2.58 4.91 -2.52
C THR A 83 2.01 6.20 -1.94
N GLY A 84 1.25 6.16 -0.84
CA GLY A 84 0.74 7.34 -0.15
C GLY A 84 1.86 8.30 0.27
N ALA A 85 2.93 7.78 0.86
CA ALA A 85 4.11 8.56 1.27
C ALA A 85 4.83 9.25 0.09
N LEU A 86 4.81 8.65 -1.10
CA LEU A 86 5.40 9.25 -2.30
C LEU A 86 4.47 10.27 -2.95
N LEU A 87 3.15 10.14 -2.80
CA LEU A 87 2.19 11.00 -3.49
C LEU A 87 1.93 12.32 -2.75
N HIS A 88 2.03 12.35 -1.43
CA HIS A 88 1.82 13.55 -0.63
C HIS A 88 2.74 13.62 0.60
N GLU A 89 3.00 14.82 1.07
CA GLU A 89 3.86 15.10 2.24
C GLU A 89 3.05 14.98 3.54
N PHE A 90 2.57 13.76 3.82
CA PHE A 90 1.93 13.43 5.10
C PHE A 90 2.96 13.49 6.24
N GLU A 91 2.49 13.79 7.46
CA GLU A 91 3.30 13.69 8.68
C GLU A 91 3.58 12.22 9.01
N GLU A 92 2.59 11.35 8.78
CA GLU A 92 2.69 9.92 9.05
C GLU A 92 1.96 9.10 7.97
N CYS A 93 2.57 7.98 7.58
CA CYS A 93 1.96 6.96 6.73
C CYS A 93 1.99 5.62 7.46
N LEU A 94 0.83 5.05 7.74
CA LEU A 94 0.67 3.86 8.57
C LEU A 94 -0.01 2.73 7.78
N GLY A 95 0.48 1.51 7.96
CA GLY A 95 -0.16 0.29 7.47
C GLY A 95 -0.72 -0.52 8.63
N VAL A 96 -1.94 -1.01 8.50
CA VAL A 96 -2.56 -1.94 9.45
C VAL A 96 -2.82 -3.25 8.73
N GLU A 97 -2.19 -4.33 9.22
CA GLU A 97 -2.30 -5.67 8.62
C GLU A 97 -2.55 -6.72 9.71
N ILE A 98 -3.44 -7.67 9.42
CA ILE A 98 -3.86 -8.72 10.36
C ILE A 98 -3.03 -10.00 10.22
N LEU A 99 -2.45 -10.22 9.04
CA LEU A 99 -1.57 -11.35 8.74
C LEU A 99 -0.12 -10.97 9.08
N ASP A 100 0.36 -11.48 10.21
CA ASP A 100 1.65 -11.12 10.81
C ASP A 100 2.82 -11.41 9.87
N ASP A 101 2.77 -12.52 9.12
CA ASP A 101 3.86 -12.93 8.24
C ASP A 101 4.07 -11.93 7.09
N LEU A 102 3.10 -11.05 6.79
CA LEU A 102 3.21 -10.04 5.73
C LEU A 102 4.05 -8.82 6.12
N TYR A 103 4.24 -8.57 7.43
CA TYR A 103 4.95 -7.37 7.91
C TYR A 103 5.98 -7.66 9.02
N GLN A 104 5.86 -8.78 9.73
CA GLN A 104 6.83 -9.21 10.74
C GLN A 104 7.90 -10.12 10.11
N LYS A 105 9.14 -10.02 10.60
CA LYS A 105 10.26 -10.88 10.22
C LYS A 105 10.72 -11.69 11.41
#